data_AF-A0A7X3PY39-F1
#
_entry.id   AF-A0A7X3PY39-F1
#
_cell.length_a   1.000
_cell.length_b   1.000
_cell.length_c   1.000
_cell.angle_alpha   90.00
_cell.angle_beta   90.00
_cell.angle_gamma   90.00
#
_symmetry.space_group_name_H-M   'P 1'
#
loop_
_entity.id
_entity.type
_entity.pdbx_description
1 polymer ?
#
loop_
_entity_poly.entity_id
_entity_poly.type
_entity_poly.pdbx_seq_one_letter_code
_entity_poly.pdbx_strand_id
1 'polypeptide(L)'
;MTHSQSIRNVVVTSYVGAGKTSLVEALLFSAGVTSSMGTNANGNTVADFEAEEIQHHHSMSTALLQYEYKETFLNLLDTPGSLDFFADTKNTIHVA
;
A
#
# COMPACT_ATOMS: atom_id res chain seq x y z
N MET A 1 33.52 -0.14 0.18
CA MET A 1 32.61 -0.19 1.35
C MET A 1 31.26 -0.64 0.81
N THR A 2 30.89 -1.90 1.00
CA THR A 2 29.56 -2.41 0.63
C THR A 2 28.56 -1.84 1.62
N HIS A 3 27.86 -0.75 1.26
CA HIS A 3 26.68 -0.34 2.01
C HIS A 3 25.67 -1.49 1.90
N SER A 4 25.37 -2.13 3.04
CA SER A 4 24.26 -3.08 3.10
C SER A 4 23.00 -2.29 2.80
N GLN A 5 22.33 -2.57 1.68
CA GLN A 5 21.01 -2.02 1.41
C GLN A 5 20.10 -2.38 2.60
N SER A 6 19.49 -1.36 3.22
CA SER A 6 18.58 -1.57 4.34
C SER A 6 17.22 -1.99 3.81
N ILE A 7 16.61 -3.02 4.39
CA ILE A 7 15.22 -3.39 4.10
C ILE A 7 14.32 -2.79 5.19
N ARG A 8 13.17 -2.24 4.79
CA ARG A 8 12.10 -1.82 5.71
C ARG A 8 10.77 -2.31 5.18
N ASN A 9 10.01 -2.98 6.03
CA ASN A 9 8.60 -3.24 5.78
C ASN A 9 7.79 -2.20 6.53
N VAL A 10 6.75 -1.68 5.88
CA VAL A 10 5.86 -0.66 6.44
C VAL A 10 4.43 -1.08 6.13
N VAL A 11 3.62 -1.25 7.16
CA VAL A 11 2.19 -1.52 7.01
C VAL A 11 1.41 -0.24 7.24
N VAL A 12 0.51 0.07 6.30
CA VAL A 12 -0.43 1.18 6.41
C VAL A 12 -1.78 0.59 6.83
N THR A 13 -2.18 0.85 8.07
CA THR A 13 -3.42 0.31 8.65
C THR A 13 -4.24 1.40 9.36
N SER A 14 -5.56 1.31 9.22
CA SER A 14 -6.58 2.23 9.74
C SER A 14 -7.96 1.75 9.24
N TYR A 15 -9.04 2.41 9.68
CA TYR A 15 -10.40 2.13 9.23
C TYR A 15 -10.63 2.46 7.75
N VAL A 16 -11.74 1.98 7.18
CA VAL A 16 -12.21 2.37 5.83
C VAL A 16 -12.33 3.90 5.74
N GLY A 17 -11.91 4.50 4.62
CA GLY A 17 -12.03 5.93 4.38
C GLY A 17 -10.99 6.82 5.08
N ALA A 18 -10.11 6.26 5.92
CA ALA A 18 -9.07 7.05 6.61
C ALA A 18 -7.92 7.55 5.71
N GLY A 19 -7.95 7.22 4.41
CA GLY A 19 -6.94 7.68 3.44
C GLY A 19 -5.68 6.82 3.33
N LYS A 20 -5.71 5.54 3.73
CA LYS A 20 -4.57 4.60 3.65
C LYS A 20 -4.02 4.48 2.23
N THR A 21 -4.86 4.06 1.30
CA THR A 21 -4.52 3.93 -0.12
C THR A 21 -4.09 5.26 -0.71
N SER A 22 -4.75 6.36 -0.36
CA SER A 22 -4.34 7.70 -0.81
C SER A 22 -2.95 8.09 -0.31
N LEU A 23 -2.59 7.74 0.93
CA LEU A 23 -1.25 7.95 1.46
C LEU A 23 -0.23 7.09 0.71
N VAL A 24 -0.56 5.83 0.44
CA VAL A 24 0.27 4.90 -0.34
C VAL A 24 0.54 5.45 -1.74
N GLU A 25 -0.49 5.91 -2.45
CA GLU A 25 -0.35 6.57 -3.76
C GLU A 25 0.54 7.81 -3.70
N ALA A 26 0.39 8.63 -2.65
CA ALA A 26 1.22 9.82 -2.45
C ALA A 26 2.70 9.45 -2.18
N LEU A 27 2.96 8.37 -1.44
CA LEU A 27 4.31 7.87 -1.19
C LEU A 27 4.97 7.38 -2.47
N LEU A 28 4.26 6.60 -3.28
CA LEU A 28 4.74 6.11 -4.58
C LEU A 28 5.06 7.27 -5.53
N PHE A 29 4.14 8.23 -5.64
CA PHE A 29 4.33 9.41 -6.50
C PHE A 29 5.51 10.27 -6.01
N SER A 30 5.59 10.54 -4.70
CA SER A 30 6.69 11.31 -4.12
C SER A 30 8.04 10.62 -4.24
N ALA A 31 8.08 9.29 -4.31
CA ALA A 31 9.29 8.51 -4.56
C ALA A 31 9.64 8.41 -6.05
N GLY A 32 8.79 8.92 -6.95
CA GLY A 32 8.96 8.83 -8.40
C GLY A 32 8.68 7.46 -8.99
N VAL A 33 8.00 6.58 -8.23
CA VAL A 33 7.64 5.22 -8.68
C VAL A 33 6.50 5.28 -9.70
N THR A 34 5.57 6.20 -9.51
CA THR A 34 4.48 6.48 -10.44
C THR A 34 4.62 7.88 -11.04
N SER A 35 4.20 8.04 -12.30
CA SER A 35 4.19 9.35 -12.97
C SER A 35 3.00 10.24 -12.59
N SER A 36 1.98 9.66 -11.96
CA SER A 36 0.78 10.33 -11.46
C SER A 36 0.25 9.61 -10.22
N MET A 37 -0.44 10.35 -9.36
CA MET A 37 -1.12 9.80 -8.18
C MET A 37 -2.50 9.23 -8.57
N GLY A 38 -2.72 7.95 -8.32
CA GLY A 38 -4.01 7.31 -8.48
C GLY A 38 -5.00 7.68 -7.38
N THR A 39 -6.28 7.36 -7.59
CA THR A 39 -7.35 7.59 -6.63
C THR A 39 -8.37 6.45 -6.67
N ASN A 40 -8.90 6.06 -5.51
CA ASN A 40 -9.93 5.01 -5.42
C ASN A 40 -11.15 5.37 -6.28
N ALA A 41 -11.55 6.64 -6.30
CA ALA A 41 -12.69 7.13 -7.08
C ALA A 41 -12.54 6.91 -8.60
N ASN A 42 -11.32 7.00 -9.12
CA ASN A 42 -11.03 6.74 -10.53
C ASN A 42 -10.70 5.27 -10.81
N GLY A 43 -10.65 4.41 -9.78
CA GLY A 43 -10.33 2.98 -9.92
C GLY A 43 -8.94 2.73 -10.51
N ASN A 44 -7.99 3.61 -10.21
CA ASN A 44 -6.65 3.60 -10.83
C ASN A 44 -5.50 3.71 -9.81
N THR A 45 -5.75 3.34 -8.55
CA THR A 45 -4.68 3.19 -7.57
C THR A 45 -3.80 2.00 -7.95
N VAL A 46 -2.54 2.03 -7.52
CA VAL A 46 -1.62 0.91 -7.73
C VAL A 46 -1.92 -0.23 -6.77
N ALA A 47 -2.42 0.10 -5.56
CA ALA A 47 -2.75 -0.87 -4.53
C ALA A 47 -4.04 -1.65 -4.81
N ASP A 48 -5.08 -1.03 -5.38
CA ASP A 48 -6.37 -1.68 -5.66
C ASP A 48 -6.43 -2.10 -7.14
N PHE A 49 -5.90 -3.28 -7.45
CA PHE A 49 -5.83 -3.79 -8.84
C PHE A 49 -6.81 -4.93 -9.14
N GLU A 50 -7.44 -5.50 -8.11
CA GLU A 50 -8.46 -6.54 -8.30
C GLU A 50 -9.79 -5.92 -8.77
N ALA A 51 -10.52 -6.64 -9.61
CA ALA A 51 -11.76 -6.13 -10.22
C ALA A 51 -12.80 -5.75 -9.16
N GLU A 52 -12.90 -6.53 -8.09
CA GLU A 52 -13.79 -6.30 -6.96
C GLU A 52 -13.41 -5.03 -6.20
N GLU A 53 -12.12 -4.77 -5.98
CA GLU A 53 -11.64 -3.58 -5.27
C GLU A 53 -11.92 -2.30 -6.08
N ILE A 54 -11.71 -2.37 -7.40
CA ILE A 54 -12.05 -1.29 -8.33
C ILE A 54 -13.56 -1.05 -8.36
N GLN A 55 -14.36 -2.12 -8.42
CA GLN A 55 -15.82 -2.03 -8.44
C GLN A 55 -16.39 -1.45 -7.14
N HIS A 56 -15.81 -1.81 -5.99
CA HIS A 56 -16.30 -1.38 -4.68
C HIS A 56 -15.55 -0.17 -4.12
N HIS A 57 -14.58 0.39 -4.84
CA HIS A 57 -13.76 1.54 -4.47
C HIS A 57 -13.09 1.44 -3.08
N HIS A 58 -12.78 0.23 -2.63
CA HIS A 58 -12.06 -0.02 -1.37
C HIS A 58 -11.26 -1.31 -1.44
N SER A 59 -10.13 -1.32 -0.72
CA SER A 59 -9.24 -2.48 -0.63
C SER A 59 -9.93 -3.64 0.11
N MET A 60 -9.84 -4.83 -0.48
CA MET A 60 -10.37 -6.09 0.05
C MET A 60 -9.24 -7.08 0.39
N SER A 61 -8.04 -6.84 -0.14
CA SER A 61 -6.82 -7.59 0.13
C SER A 61 -5.67 -6.68 0.54
N THR A 62 -4.62 -7.25 1.12
CA THR A 62 -3.36 -6.53 1.35
C THR A 62 -2.54 -6.45 0.06
N ALA A 63 -2.23 -5.23 -0.40
CA ALA A 63 -1.34 -5.01 -1.53
C ALA A 63 0.13 -4.87 -1.06
N LEU A 64 1.08 -5.52 -1.75
CA LEU A 64 2.51 -5.36 -1.53
C LEU A 64 3.14 -4.52 -2.63
N LEU A 65 3.70 -3.37 -2.26
CA LEU A 65 4.32 -2.41 -3.16
C LEU A 65 5.79 -2.24 -2.79
N GLN A 66 6.68 -2.49 -3.75
CA GLN A 66 8.12 -2.52 -3.51
C GLN A 66 8.83 -1.44 -4.31
N TYR A 67 9.69 -0.66 -3.65
CA TYR A 67 10.49 0.36 -4.31
C TYR A 67 11.74 0.74 -3.51
N GLU A 68 12.77 1.21 -4.21
CA GLU A 68 13.96 1.77 -3.56
C GLU A 68 13.78 3.25 -3.26
N TYR A 69 14.17 3.66 -2.05
CA TYR A 69 14.18 5.06 -1.65
C TYR A 69 15.38 5.33 -0.73
N LYS A 70 16.25 6.27 -1.11
CA LYS A 70 17.45 6.65 -0.33
C LYS A 70 18.26 5.45 0.18
N GLU A 71 18.69 4.58 -0.74
CA GLU A 71 19.49 3.37 -0.46
C GLU A 71 18.78 2.33 0.46
N THR A 72 17.46 2.45 0.62
CA THR A 72 16.62 1.52 1.37
C THR A 72 15.62 0.85 0.45
N PHE A 73 15.52 -0.47 0.52
CA PHE A 73 14.46 -1.23 -0.14
C PHE A 73 13.21 -1.22 0.75
N LEU A 74 12.16 -0.55 0.29
CA LEU A 74 10.89 -0.42 1.00
C LEU A 74 9.89 -1.46 0.49
N ASN A 75 9.29 -2.20 1.43
CA ASN A 75 8.10 -3.02 1.22
C ASN A 75 6.94 -2.31 1.90
N LEU A 76 6.07 -1.67 1.12
CA LEU A 76 4.89 -0.96 1.60
C LEU A 76 3.66 -1.87 1.45
N LEU A 77 2.98 -2.16 2.55
CA LEU A 77 1.80 -3.01 2.60
C LEU A 77 0.57 -2.14 2.86
N ASP A 78 -0.28 -1.94 1.86
CA ASP A 78 -1.59 -1.30 2.03
C ASP A 78 -2.61 -2.36 2.47
N THR A 79 -3.36 -2.10 3.53
CA THR A 79 -4.26 -3.10 4.12
C THR A 79 -5.73 -2.74 3.97
N PRO A 80 -6.63 -3.73 3.92
CA PRO A 80 -8.05 -3.50 4.03
C PRO A 80 -8.41 -2.75 5.34
N GLY A 81 -9.35 -1.81 5.22
CA GLY A 81 -9.85 -1.07 6.39
C GLY A 81 -11.14 -1.61 7.00
N SER A 82 -11.81 -2.57 6.33
CA SER A 82 -13.06 -3.17 6.82
C SER A 82 -12.76 -4.25 7.86
N LEU A 83 -13.65 -4.38 8.84
CA LEU A 83 -13.57 -5.45 9.85
C LEU A 83 -13.78 -6.84 9.23
N ASP A 84 -14.47 -6.92 8.09
CA ASP A 84 -14.67 -8.18 7.36
C ASP A 84 -13.33 -8.83 6.95
N PHE A 85 -12.29 -8.00 6.77
CA PHE A 85 -10.95 -8.43 6.36
C PHE A 85 -9.91 -8.31 7.49
N PHE A 86 -10.35 -8.15 8.75
CA PHE A 86 -9.46 -7.92 9.88
C PHE A 86 -8.40 -9.03 10.07
N ALA A 87 -8.74 -10.28 9.77
CA ALA A 87 -7.80 -11.40 9.85
C ALA A 87 -6.61 -11.22 8.90
N ASP A 88 -6.86 -10.71 7.68
CA ASP A 88 -5.81 -10.41 6.71
C ASP A 88 -4.91 -9.27 7.21
N THR A 89 -5.51 -8.13 7.59
CA THR A 89 -4.79 -6.99 8.18
C THR A 89 -3.93 -7.40 9.38
N LYS A 90 -4.44 -8.28 10.25
CA LYS A 90 -3.70 -8.80 11.41
C LYS A 90 -2.50 -9.64 10.99
N ASN A 91 -2.65 -10.52 10.01
CA ASN A 91 -1.54 -11.32 9.48
C ASN A 91 -0.47 -10.44 8.84
N THR A 92 -0.89 -9.42 8.10
CA THR A 92 0.00 -8.43 7.48
C THR A 92 0.87 -7.68 8.51
N ILE A 93 0.30 -7.32 9.66
CA ILE A 93 1.07 -6.68 10.74
C ILE A 93 2.19 -7.60 11.29
N HIS A 94 2.01 -8.92 11.26
CA HIS A 94 3.02 -9.87 11.76
C HIS A 94 4.24 -10.03 10.84
N VAL A 95 4.13 -9.64 9.56
CA VAL A 95 5.22 -9.75 8.58
C VAL A 95 5.99 -8.45 8.34
N ALA A 96 5.61 -7.39 9.07
CA ALA A 96 6.20 -6.07 8.98
C ALA A 96 7.42 -5.89 9.90
#